data_AF-A0A1S8L827-F1
#
_entry.id   AF-A0A1S8L827-F1
#
_cell.length_a   1.000
_cell.length_b   1.000
_cell.length_c   1.000
_cell.angle_alpha   90.00
_cell.angle_beta   90.00
_cell.angle_gamma   90.00
#
_symmetry.space_group_name_H-M   'P 1'
#
loop_
_entity.id
_entity.type
_entity.pdbx_description
1 polymer ?
#
loop_
_entity_poly.entity_id
_entity_poly.type
_entity_poly.pdbx_seq_one_letter_code
_entity_poly.pdbx_strand_id
1 'polypeptide(L)'
;MGSIKEQMFHVIDNNFSPSQDKRNDKFDNNMEKEKVYRFSERNNLRQIVMELAQYCKVIYDVKQVKDITYGRVRNFMKDKANTCNQNTLDNISSRLSKIGKLVNQTYKSCDVDWSFIKVRSMVGEEKSRDISMNREDFNKLISYAKESNLTSRAILGVEFAGAFGLRVSEVCKLEVRDIDLNNMSLHIIFIKVRVD
;
A
#
# COMPACT_ATOMS: atom_id res chain seq x y z
N MET A 1 26.72 1.02 17.09
CA MET A 1 25.53 0.17 16.83
C MET A 1 24.42 1.07 16.31
N GLY A 2 23.84 0.77 15.15
CA GLY A 2 22.84 1.64 14.54
C GLY A 2 21.58 1.78 15.40
N SER A 3 20.87 2.90 15.24
CA SER A 3 19.55 3.12 15.83
C SER A 3 18.55 2.02 15.44
N ILE A 4 17.46 1.88 16.20
CA ILE A 4 16.38 0.91 15.87
C ILE A 4 15.88 1.13 14.44
N LYS A 5 15.71 2.39 14.03
CA LYS A 5 15.26 2.74 12.67
C LYS A 5 16.21 2.15 11.61
N GLU A 6 17.51 2.32 11.79
CA GLU A 6 18.52 1.80 10.86
C GLU A 6 18.55 0.26 10.84
N GLN A 7 18.43 -0.38 12.01
CA GLN A 7 18.32 -1.84 12.10
C GLN A 7 17.11 -2.36 11.31
N MET A 8 15.94 -1.75 11.50
CA MET A 8 14.73 -2.18 10.81
C MET A 8 14.69 -1.78 9.33
N PHE A 9 15.35 -0.69 8.92
CA PHE A 9 15.55 -0.37 7.50
C PHE A 9 16.43 -1.41 6.81
N HIS A 10 17.52 -1.81 7.48
CA HIS A 10 18.38 -2.88 6.99
C HIS A 10 17.60 -4.19 6.82
N VAL A 11 16.74 -4.55 7.78
CA VAL A 11 15.83 -5.71 7.66
C VAL A 11 14.97 -5.63 6.40
N ILE A 12 14.35 -4.48 6.11
CA ILE A 12 13.49 -4.33 4.93
C ILE A 12 14.31 -4.42 3.64
N ASP A 13 15.45 -3.73 3.58
CA ASP A 13 16.28 -3.66 2.37
C ASP A 13 16.97 -4.99 2.06
N ASN A 14 17.44 -5.71 3.08
CA ASN A 14 18.09 -7.00 2.93
C ASN A 14 17.13 -8.07 2.38
N ASN A 15 15.82 -7.88 2.54
CA ASN A 15 14.78 -8.77 2.01
C ASN A 15 14.01 -8.15 0.84
N PHE A 16 14.53 -7.09 0.23
CA PHE A 16 13.91 -6.45 -0.93
C PHE A 16 14.38 -7.09 -2.22
N SER A 17 13.44 -7.57 -3.03
CA SER A 17 13.70 -8.32 -4.27
C SER A 17 12.76 -7.84 -5.39
N PRO A 18 12.98 -6.62 -5.94
CA PRO A 18 12.05 -5.99 -6.88
C PRO A 18 11.92 -6.69 -8.23
N SER A 19 12.92 -7.46 -8.63
CA SER A 19 12.94 -8.18 -9.91
C SER A 19 12.29 -9.56 -9.85
N GLN A 20 11.84 -10.00 -8.68
CA GLN A 20 11.20 -11.32 -8.50
C GLN A 20 9.68 -11.20 -8.58
N ASP A 21 9.04 -12.20 -9.17
CA ASP A 21 7.59 -12.26 -9.25
C ASP A 21 7.02 -13.00 -8.04
N LYS A 22 6.28 -12.27 -7.20
CA LYS A 22 5.54 -12.82 -6.06
C LYS A 22 4.64 -14.00 -6.43
N ARG A 23 4.06 -14.01 -7.64
CA ARG A 23 3.18 -15.10 -8.08
C ARG A 23 3.97 -16.37 -8.31
N ASN A 24 5.11 -16.29 -8.98
CA ASN A 24 5.97 -17.45 -9.22
C ASN A 24 6.46 -18.04 -7.89
N ASP A 25 6.92 -17.16 -6.99
CA ASP A 25 7.42 -17.53 -5.67
C ASP A 25 6.33 -18.18 -4.77
N LYS A 26 5.04 -17.83 -4.96
CA LYS A 26 3.93 -18.42 -4.18
C LYS A 26 3.66 -19.89 -4.54
N PHE A 27 3.98 -20.32 -5.76
CA PHE A 27 3.80 -21.70 -6.20
C PHE A 27 5.03 -22.57 -5.97
N ASP A 28 6.13 -21.98 -5.49
CA ASP A 28 7.31 -22.71 -5.07
C ASP A 28 7.14 -23.23 -3.64
N ASN A 29 6.93 -24.53 -3.50
CA ASN A 29 6.76 -25.19 -2.20
C ASN A 29 8.04 -25.15 -1.33
N ASN A 30 9.20 -24.77 -1.90
CA ASN A 30 10.45 -24.59 -1.15
C ASN A 30 10.64 -23.14 -0.67
N MET A 31 9.63 -22.28 -0.82
CA MET A 31 9.76 -20.89 -0.44
C MET A 31 9.63 -20.69 1.09
N GLU A 32 10.76 -20.80 1.80
CA GLU A 32 10.79 -20.63 3.25
C GLU A 32 10.89 -19.17 3.72
N LYS A 33 11.18 -18.23 2.81
CA LYS A 33 11.59 -16.86 3.16
C LYS A 33 10.59 -15.79 2.73
N GLU A 34 10.20 -14.95 3.68
CA GLU A 34 9.39 -13.75 3.41
C GLU A 34 10.24 -12.71 2.65
N LYS A 35 9.65 -12.08 1.62
CA LYS A 35 10.31 -11.10 0.75
C LYS A 35 9.46 -9.85 0.54
N VAL A 36 10.10 -8.75 0.18
CA VAL A 36 9.46 -7.49 -0.22
C VAL A 36 9.66 -7.32 -1.73
N TYR A 37 8.58 -7.32 -2.50
CA TYR A 37 8.66 -7.38 -3.97
C TYR A 37 8.48 -6.03 -4.66
N ARG A 38 7.78 -5.09 -4.02
CA ARG A 38 7.40 -3.83 -4.67
C ARG A 38 8.02 -2.63 -3.96
N PHE A 39 8.44 -1.63 -4.72
CA PHE A 39 8.94 -0.37 -4.17
C PHE A 39 7.89 0.32 -3.28
N SER A 40 6.62 0.29 -3.67
CA SER A 40 5.53 0.83 -2.85
C SER A 40 5.36 0.09 -1.53
N GLU A 41 5.48 -1.24 -1.54
CA GLU A 41 5.45 -2.06 -0.32
C GLU A 41 6.63 -1.71 0.59
N ARG A 42 7.85 -1.66 0.03
CA ARG A 42 9.06 -1.26 0.75
C ARG A 42 8.89 0.11 1.45
N ASN A 43 8.39 1.11 0.73
CA ASN A 43 8.19 2.45 1.27
C ASN A 43 7.13 2.44 2.39
N ASN A 44 6.03 1.72 2.21
CA ASN A 44 5.00 1.57 3.24
C ASN A 44 5.54 0.88 4.50
N LEU A 45 6.35 -0.16 4.37
CA LEU A 45 6.97 -0.84 5.51
C LEU A 45 7.94 0.08 6.25
N ARG A 46 8.78 0.83 5.52
CA ARG A 46 9.72 1.79 6.11
C ARG A 46 9.02 2.89 6.88
N GLN A 47 7.89 3.39 6.38
CA GLN A 47 7.09 4.39 7.10
C GLN A 47 6.61 3.84 8.46
N ILE A 48 6.01 2.65 8.48
CA ILE A 48 5.53 2.03 9.74
C ILE A 48 6.69 1.76 10.71
N VAL A 49 7.82 1.27 10.20
CA VAL A 49 9.04 1.06 11.00
C VAL A 49 9.54 2.36 11.62
N MET A 50 9.53 3.46 10.87
CA MET A 50 9.97 4.76 11.37
C MET A 50 9.09 5.23 12.54
N GLU A 51 7.78 5.10 12.39
CA GLU A 51 6.81 5.46 13.44
C GLU A 51 6.97 4.57 14.68
N LEU A 52 7.08 3.25 14.51
CA LEU A 52 7.28 2.31 15.61
C LEU A 52 8.63 2.52 16.31
N ALA A 53 9.72 2.72 15.56
CA ALA A 53 11.04 2.97 16.12
C ALA A 53 11.05 4.23 16.99
N GLN A 54 10.42 5.30 16.50
CA GLN A 54 10.30 6.55 17.25
C GLN A 54 9.47 6.35 18.52
N TYR A 55 8.34 5.65 18.40
CA TYR A 55 7.48 5.31 19.54
C TYR A 55 8.23 4.54 20.64
N CYS A 56 8.92 3.46 20.26
CA CYS A 56 9.68 2.64 21.20
C CYS A 56 10.86 3.39 21.82
N LYS A 57 11.52 4.27 21.06
CA LYS A 57 12.60 5.10 21.57
C LYS A 57 12.10 6.12 22.60
N VAL A 58 11.01 6.82 22.32
CA VAL A 58 10.52 7.90 23.19
C VAL A 58 9.87 7.37 24.48
N ILE A 59 9.05 6.32 24.37
CA ILE A 59 8.23 5.86 25.49
C ILE A 59 8.94 4.81 26.35
N TYR A 60 9.79 3.99 25.74
CA TYR A 60 10.39 2.82 26.38
C TYR A 60 11.93 2.81 26.36
N ASP A 61 12.57 3.87 25.86
CA ASP A 61 14.04 4.00 25.67
C ASP A 61 14.70 2.76 25.04
N VAL A 62 14.01 2.14 24.08
CA VAL A 62 14.53 0.94 23.42
C VAL A 62 15.67 1.31 22.49
N LYS A 63 16.71 0.48 22.45
CA LYS A 63 17.89 0.68 21.58
C LYS A 63 18.05 -0.38 20.50
N GLN A 64 17.48 -1.58 20.69
CA GLN A 64 17.63 -2.69 19.76
C GLN A 64 16.27 -3.26 19.35
N VAL A 65 16.18 -3.74 18.10
CA VAL A 65 14.94 -4.31 17.56
C VAL A 65 14.48 -5.55 18.32
N LYS A 66 15.41 -6.38 18.80
CA LYS A 66 15.15 -7.60 19.57
C LYS A 66 14.36 -7.34 20.86
N ASP A 67 14.48 -6.12 21.39
CA ASP A 67 13.83 -5.72 22.63
C ASP A 67 12.40 -5.21 22.38
N ILE A 68 11.95 -5.07 21.13
CA ILE A 68 10.59 -4.64 20.80
C ILE A 68 9.63 -5.83 21.02
N THR A 69 9.03 -5.86 22.21
CA THR A 69 8.09 -6.92 22.61
C THR A 69 6.71 -6.71 21.99
N TYR A 70 5.94 -7.80 21.91
CA TYR A 70 4.52 -7.78 21.53
C TYR A 70 3.72 -6.70 22.29
N GLY A 71 3.96 -6.56 23.60
CA GLY A 71 3.27 -5.57 24.44
C GLY A 71 3.53 -4.13 23.99
N ARG A 72 4.76 -3.80 23.58
CA ARG A 72 5.13 -2.47 23.08
C ARG A 72 4.45 -2.17 21.74
N VAL A 73 4.42 -3.15 20.84
CA VAL A 73 3.73 -3.02 19.54
C VAL A 73 2.21 -2.91 19.74
N ARG A 74 1.64 -3.64 20.70
CA ARG A 74 0.22 -3.52 21.06
C ARG A 74 -0.13 -2.14 21.58
N ASN A 75 0.72 -1.53 22.42
CA ASN A 75 0.50 -0.17 22.91
C ASN A 75 0.62 0.86 21.79
N PHE A 76 1.60 0.72 20.90
CA PHE A 76 1.67 1.52 19.67
C PHE A 76 0.36 1.45 18.87
N MET A 77 -0.20 0.25 18.69
CA MET A 77 -1.46 0.04 17.98
C MET A 77 -2.67 0.65 18.71
N LYS A 78 -2.69 0.66 20.05
CA LYS A 78 -3.72 1.35 20.84
C LYS A 78 -3.69 2.85 20.63
N ASP A 79 -2.50 3.45 20.58
CA ASP A 79 -2.38 4.89 20.36
C ASP A 79 -2.80 5.26 18.93
N LYS A 80 -2.47 4.41 17.95
CA LYS A 80 -2.99 4.55 16.58
C LYS A 80 -4.51 4.42 16.51
N ALA A 81 -5.12 3.57 17.32
CA ALA A 81 -6.58 3.36 17.30
C ALA A 81 -7.40 4.60 17.68
N ASN A 82 -6.79 5.56 18.38
CA ASN A 82 -7.42 6.84 18.70
C ASN A 82 -7.53 7.78 17.49
N THR A 83 -6.76 7.55 16.42
CA THR A 83 -6.64 8.46 15.27
C THR A 83 -6.88 7.80 13.90
N CYS A 84 -6.80 6.47 13.84
CA CYS A 84 -6.92 5.71 12.60
C CYS A 84 -8.24 4.94 12.55
N ASN A 85 -8.88 4.90 11.37
CA ASN A 85 -10.01 4.01 11.13
C ASN A 85 -9.60 2.52 11.11
N GLN A 86 -10.59 1.62 11.18
CA GLN A 86 -10.34 0.18 11.28
C GLN A 86 -9.52 -0.38 10.11
N ASN A 87 -9.84 0.01 8.86
CA ASN A 87 -9.09 -0.42 7.68
C ASN A 87 -7.61 -0.03 7.75
N THR A 88 -7.30 1.15 8.30
CA THR A 88 -5.92 1.62 8.48
C THR A 88 -5.22 0.79 9.55
N LEU A 89 -5.89 0.50 10.67
CA LEU A 89 -5.33 -0.35 11.73
C LEU A 89 -5.04 -1.77 11.23
N ASP A 90 -5.95 -2.36 10.47
CA ASP A 90 -5.76 -3.71 9.92
C ASP A 90 -4.56 -3.74 8.95
N ASN A 91 -4.41 -2.70 8.13
CA ASN A 91 -3.25 -2.53 7.26
C ASN A 91 -1.94 -2.38 8.04
N ILE A 92 -1.93 -1.58 9.12
CA ILE A 92 -0.75 -1.42 9.99
C ILE A 92 -0.41 -2.75 10.65
N SER A 93 -1.39 -3.47 11.20
CA SER A 93 -1.22 -4.77 11.84
C SER A 93 -0.62 -5.81 10.90
N SER A 94 -1.14 -5.91 9.67
CA SER A 94 -0.62 -6.80 8.63
C SER A 94 0.84 -6.48 8.29
N ARG A 95 1.19 -5.19 8.17
CA ARG A 95 2.57 -4.75 7.93
C ARG A 95 3.49 -5.06 9.10
N LEU A 96 3.05 -4.82 10.33
CA LEU A 96 3.83 -5.14 11.54
C LEU A 96 4.11 -6.64 11.65
N SER A 97 3.11 -7.48 11.37
CA SER A 97 3.30 -8.93 11.34
C SER A 97 4.35 -9.34 10.30
N LYS A 98 4.30 -8.76 9.10
CA LYS A 98 5.32 -8.98 8.08
C LYS A 98 6.70 -8.51 8.52
N ILE A 99 6.83 -7.34 9.13
CA ILE A 99 8.12 -6.82 9.62
C ILE A 99 8.69 -7.77 10.69
N GLY A 100 7.88 -8.26 11.64
CA GLY A 100 8.33 -9.22 12.65
C GLY A 100 8.94 -10.48 12.04
N LYS A 101 8.30 -11.05 11.01
CA LYS A 101 8.85 -12.19 10.25
C LYS A 101 10.19 -11.84 9.59
N LEU A 102 10.29 -10.67 8.95
CA LEU A 102 11.53 -10.21 8.32
C LEU A 102 12.66 -9.98 9.34
N VAL A 103 12.34 -9.51 10.55
CA VAL A 103 13.30 -9.35 11.65
C VAL A 103 13.91 -10.70 12.03
N ASN A 104 13.08 -11.71 12.32
CA ASN A 104 13.56 -13.05 12.67
C ASN A 104 14.33 -13.71 11.52
N GLN A 105 13.93 -13.43 10.27
CA GLN A 105 14.63 -13.92 9.09
C GLN A 105 16.04 -13.34 8.97
N THR A 106 16.20 -12.03 9.23
CA THR A 106 17.46 -11.28 9.07
C THR A 106 18.38 -11.45 10.26
N TYR A 107 17.84 -11.33 11.47
CA TYR A 107 18.58 -11.42 12.73
C TYR A 107 18.22 -12.74 13.42
N LYS A 108 19.04 -13.77 13.21
CA LYS A 108 18.79 -15.13 13.76
C LYS A 108 18.79 -15.20 15.29
N SER A 109 19.34 -14.20 15.96
CA SER A 109 19.33 -14.06 17.42
C SER A 109 18.06 -13.38 17.96
N CYS A 110 17.14 -12.96 17.08
CA CYS A 110 15.86 -12.40 17.46
C CYS A 110 14.77 -13.47 17.39
N ASP A 111 13.81 -13.38 18.31
CA ASP A 111 12.57 -14.14 18.29
C ASP A 111 11.42 -13.20 18.66
N VAL A 112 11.06 -12.33 17.71
CA VAL A 112 9.96 -11.38 17.90
C VAL A 112 8.68 -11.92 17.27
N ASP A 113 7.56 -11.79 17.99
CA ASP A 113 6.24 -12.07 17.45
C ASP A 113 5.35 -10.83 17.53
N TRP A 114 5.08 -10.25 16.37
CA TRP A 114 4.19 -9.09 16.20
C TRP A 114 2.95 -9.46 15.37
N SER A 115 2.65 -10.75 15.26
CA SER A 115 1.47 -11.24 14.56
C SER A 115 0.19 -11.02 15.37
N PHE A 116 -0.96 -11.02 14.68
CA PHE A 116 -2.30 -11.00 15.27
C PHE A 116 -2.63 -9.83 16.23
N ILE A 117 -1.91 -8.71 16.17
CA ILE A 117 -2.24 -7.53 16.96
C ILE A 117 -3.52 -6.89 16.41
N LYS A 118 -4.66 -7.20 17.04
CA LYS A 118 -5.95 -6.60 16.72
C LYS A 118 -6.33 -5.57 17.77
N VAL A 119 -6.63 -4.36 17.31
CA VAL A 119 -7.16 -3.26 18.11
C VAL A 119 -8.37 -2.69 17.38
N ARG A 120 -9.40 -2.32 18.14
CA ARG A 120 -10.59 -1.67 17.60
C ARG A 120 -10.36 -0.17 17.49
N SER A 121 -10.71 0.41 16.35
CA SER A 121 -10.75 1.86 16.15
C SER A 121 -11.66 2.53 17.17
N MET A 122 -11.18 3.63 17.76
CA MET A 122 -11.99 4.56 18.55
C MET A 122 -12.52 5.72 17.70
N VAL A 123 -11.96 5.89 16.49
CA VAL A 123 -12.54 6.78 15.48
C VAL A 123 -13.83 6.16 14.99
N GLY A 124 -14.90 6.96 14.98
CA GLY A 124 -16.23 6.54 14.53
C GLY A 124 -16.19 5.91 13.13
N GLU A 125 -17.11 4.99 12.89
CA GLU A 125 -17.31 4.42 11.56
C GLU A 125 -17.91 5.48 10.63
N GLU A 126 -17.07 6.25 9.95
CA GLU A 126 -17.53 6.98 8.78
C GLU A 126 -17.95 5.96 7.73
N LYS A 127 -19.24 5.97 7.35
CA LYS A 127 -19.70 5.24 6.17
C LYS A 127 -18.82 5.64 4.99
N SER A 128 -18.01 4.71 4.52
CA SER A 128 -17.34 4.88 3.22
C SER A 128 -18.45 5.11 2.19
N ARG A 129 -18.42 6.26 1.52
CA ARG A 129 -19.41 6.58 0.48
C ARG A 129 -19.16 5.66 -0.70
N ASP A 130 -19.80 4.50 -0.69
CA ASP A 130 -19.84 3.57 -1.83
C ASP A 130 -21.01 3.92 -2.76
N ILE A 131 -21.19 5.21 -3.03
CA ILE A 131 -22.25 5.69 -3.92
C ILE A 131 -21.60 5.93 -5.28
N SER A 132 -21.90 5.04 -6.22
CA SER A 132 -21.54 5.24 -7.61
C SER A 132 -22.29 6.45 -8.16
N MET A 133 -21.61 7.26 -8.97
CA MET A 133 -22.24 8.37 -9.67
C MET A 133 -23.32 7.82 -10.61
N ASN A 134 -24.55 8.34 -10.52
CA ASN A 134 -25.60 7.94 -11.44
C ASN A 134 -25.29 8.47 -12.87
N ARG A 135 -25.87 7.81 -13.89
CA ARG A 135 -25.60 8.16 -15.28
C ARG A 135 -26.10 9.57 -15.63
N GLU A 136 -27.18 10.04 -15.02
CA GLU A 136 -27.75 11.36 -15.28
C GLU A 136 -26.82 12.49 -14.83
N ASP A 137 -26.27 12.39 -13.63
CA ASP A 137 -25.33 13.36 -13.06
C ASP A 137 -23.98 13.31 -13.79
N PHE A 138 -23.55 12.13 -14.23
CA PHE A 138 -22.41 12.02 -15.14
C PHE A 138 -22.66 12.79 -16.44
N ASN A 139 -23.82 12.59 -17.08
CA ASN A 139 -24.15 13.29 -18.32
C ASN A 139 -24.23 14.80 -18.10
N LYS A 140 -24.82 15.28 -17.00
CA LYS A 140 -24.83 16.71 -16.64
C LYS A 140 -23.41 17.27 -16.50
N LEU A 141 -22.50 16.53 -15.87
CA LEU A 141 -21.10 16.95 -15.72
C LEU A 141 -20.40 17.09 -17.07
N ILE A 142 -20.60 16.12 -17.97
CA ILE A 142 -20.01 16.17 -19.31
C ILE A 142 -20.62 17.28 -20.16
N SER A 143 -21.94 17.45 -20.14
CA SER A 143 -22.63 18.54 -20.85
C SER A 143 -22.16 19.90 -20.36
N TYR A 144 -22.09 20.10 -19.04
CA TYR A 144 -21.57 21.34 -18.45
C TYR A 144 -20.14 21.65 -18.93
N ALA A 145 -19.28 20.63 -18.99
CA ALA A 145 -17.91 20.82 -19.45
C ALA A 145 -17.84 21.25 -20.93
N LYS A 146 -18.70 20.68 -21.78
CA LYS A 146 -18.82 21.01 -23.21
C LYS A 146 -19.40 22.41 -23.42
N GLU A 147 -20.50 22.72 -22.74
CA GLU A 147 -21.21 24.01 -22.84
C GLU A 147 -20.37 25.17 -22.29
N SER A 148 -19.58 24.92 -21.23
CA SER A 148 -18.69 25.92 -20.62
C SER A 148 -17.35 26.06 -21.35
N ASN A 149 -17.17 25.40 -22.51
CA ASN A 149 -15.92 25.39 -23.29
C ASN A 149 -14.67 25.07 -22.44
N LEU A 150 -14.78 24.11 -21.52
CA LEU A 150 -13.63 23.69 -20.72
C LEU A 150 -12.58 23.04 -21.63
N THR A 151 -11.41 23.67 -21.73
CA THR A 151 -10.31 23.22 -22.60
C THR A 151 -9.41 22.16 -21.96
N SER A 152 -9.72 21.74 -20.73
CA SER A 152 -8.91 20.78 -19.99
C SER A 152 -9.00 19.38 -20.61
N ARG A 153 -7.84 18.81 -20.93
CA ARG A 153 -7.74 17.39 -21.36
C ARG A 153 -8.19 16.40 -20.29
N ALA A 154 -8.35 16.84 -19.03
CA ALA A 154 -8.87 15.99 -17.97
C ALA A 154 -10.31 15.54 -18.24
N ILE A 155 -11.12 16.33 -18.95
CA ILE A 155 -12.49 15.97 -19.31
C ILE A 155 -12.53 14.72 -20.18
N LEU A 156 -11.59 14.57 -21.13
CA LEU A 156 -11.45 13.35 -21.91
C LEU A 156 -11.21 12.15 -21.00
N GLY A 157 -10.31 12.28 -20.01
CA GLY A 157 -10.05 11.23 -19.05
C GLY A 157 -11.29 10.81 -18.25
N VAL A 158 -12.14 11.78 -17.88
CA VAL A 158 -13.43 11.53 -17.21
C VAL A 158 -14.42 10.82 -18.15
N GLU A 159 -14.48 11.23 -19.42
CA GLU A 159 -15.30 10.55 -20.43
C GLU A 159 -14.88 9.09 -20.62
N PHE A 160 -13.58 8.82 -20.79
CA PHE A 160 -13.05 7.46 -20.90
C PHE A 160 -13.31 6.63 -19.65
N ALA A 161 -13.11 7.19 -18.45
CA ALA A 161 -13.40 6.50 -17.19
C ALA A 161 -14.88 6.14 -17.05
N GLY A 162 -15.79 7.06 -17.38
CA GLY A 162 -17.23 6.83 -17.29
C GLY A 162 -17.82 5.95 -18.40
N ALA A 163 -17.15 5.84 -19.55
CA ALA A 163 -17.55 4.97 -20.64
C ALA A 163 -17.06 3.53 -20.45
N PHE A 164 -15.80 3.34 -20.02
CA PHE A 164 -15.15 2.03 -19.97
C PHE A 164 -14.89 1.51 -18.55
N GLY A 165 -15.27 2.26 -17.50
CA GLY A 165 -15.05 1.86 -16.11
C GLY A 165 -13.58 1.87 -15.69
N LEU A 166 -12.77 2.72 -16.31
CA LEU A 166 -11.33 2.77 -16.11
C LEU A 166 -10.97 3.34 -14.74
N ARG A 167 -9.98 2.75 -14.08
CA ARG A 167 -9.33 3.39 -12.93
C ARG A 167 -8.48 4.56 -13.41
N VAL A 168 -8.26 5.53 -12.53
CA VAL A 168 -7.42 6.70 -12.79
C VAL A 168 -6.04 6.30 -13.35
N SER A 169 -5.39 5.28 -12.77
CA SER A 169 -4.07 4.83 -13.23
C SER A 169 -4.08 4.21 -14.63
N GLU A 170 -5.23 3.77 -15.11
CA GLU A 170 -5.42 3.15 -16.43
C GLU A 170 -5.62 4.27 -17.45
N VAL A 171 -6.50 5.24 -17.15
CA VAL A 171 -6.71 6.46 -17.95
C VAL A 171 -5.40 7.20 -18.19
N CYS A 172 -4.59 7.39 -17.15
CA CYS A 172 -3.31 8.11 -17.25
C CYS A 172 -2.24 7.40 -18.10
N LYS A 173 -2.43 6.12 -18.44
CA LYS A 173 -1.49 5.31 -19.19
C LYS A 173 -2.00 4.93 -20.58
N LEU A 174 -3.20 5.38 -20.95
CA LEU A 174 -3.74 5.14 -22.28
C LEU A 174 -2.84 5.76 -23.34
N GLU A 175 -2.48 4.96 -24.32
CA GLU A 175 -1.74 5.37 -25.50
C GLU A 175 -2.56 5.17 -26.77
N VAL A 176 -2.16 5.82 -27.87
CA VAL A 176 -2.86 5.70 -29.16
C VAL A 176 -2.97 4.25 -29.63
N ARG A 177 -1.95 3.43 -29.35
CA ARG A 177 -1.94 1.99 -29.70
C ARG A 177 -2.99 1.16 -28.99
N ASP A 178 -3.55 1.68 -27.89
CA ASP A 178 -4.57 1.00 -27.12
C ASP A 178 -5.99 1.23 -27.70
N ILE A 179 -6.12 2.15 -28.67
CA ILE A 179 -7.39 2.53 -29.29
C ILE A 179 -7.49 1.93 -30.69
N ASP A 180 -8.47 1.04 -30.88
CA ASP A 180 -8.83 0.52 -32.19
C ASP A 180 -10.09 1.25 -32.71
N LEU A 181 -9.88 2.19 -33.63
CA LEU A 181 -10.97 2.96 -34.24
C LEU A 181 -11.75 2.16 -35.29
N ASN A 182 -11.21 1.06 -35.82
CA ASN A 182 -11.91 0.22 -36.79
C ASN A 182 -12.96 -0.64 -36.09
N ASN A 183 -12.59 -1.20 -34.94
CA ASN A 183 -13.46 -2.05 -34.13
C ASN A 183 -14.17 -1.29 -33.00
N MET A 184 -13.91 0.01 -32.86
CA MET A 184 -14.42 0.86 -31.79
C MET A 184 -14.16 0.26 -30.40
N SER A 185 -12.96 -0.30 -30.20
CA SER A 185 -12.56 -1.02 -28.99
C SER A 185 -11.34 -0.41 -28.30
N LEU A 186 -11.28 -0.59 -26.98
CA LEU A 186 -10.16 -0.15 -26.15
C LEU A 186 -9.42 -1.37 -25.57
N HIS A 187 -8.13 -1.49 -25.87
CA HIS A 187 -7.27 -2.58 -25.42
C HIS A 187 -6.40 -2.14 -24.24
N ILE A 188 -6.79 -2.53 -23.03
CA ILE A 188 -6.04 -2.15 -21.83
C ILE A 188 -4.96 -3.20 -21.56
N ILE A 189 -3.74 -2.95 -22.03
CA ILE A 189 -2.61 -3.86 -21.84
C ILE A 189 -1.66 -3.30 -20.77
N PHE A 190 -1.64 -3.91 -19.59
CA PHE A 190 -0.71 -3.57 -18.52
C PHE A 190 0.64 -4.30 -18.66
N ILE A 191 1.37 -4.09 -19.76
CA ILE A 191 2.73 -4.65 -19.90
C ILE A 191 3.67 -3.65 -20.55
N LYS A 192 4.60 -3.09 -19.75
CA LYS A 192 6.05 -3.24 -19.96
C LYS A 192 6.83 -2.71 -18.76
N VAL A 193 7.58 -3.62 -18.15
CA VAL A 193 8.79 -3.29 -17.42
C VAL A 193 9.73 -2.63 -18.43
N ARG A 194 9.96 -1.33 -18.30
CA ARG A 194 11.19 -0.71 -18.82
C ARG A 194 12.23 -0.85 -17.71
N VAL A 195 13.10 -1.83 -17.85
CA VAL A 195 14.41 -1.78 -17.19
C VAL A 195 15.26 -0.96 -18.15
N ASP A 196 15.48 0.29 -17.80
CA ASP A 196 16.54 1.11 -18.40
C ASP A 196 17.82 0.89 -17.58
#